data_AF-A0A348WQ99-F1
#
_entry.id   AF-A0A348WQ99-F1
#
_cell.length_a   1.000
_cell.length_b   1.000
_cell.length_c   1.000
_cell.angle_alpha   90.00
_cell.angle_beta   90.00
_cell.angle_gamma   90.00
#
_symmetry.space_group_name_H-M   'P 1'
#
loop_
_entity.id
_entity.type
_entity.pdbx_description
1 polymer ?
#
loop_
_entity_poly.entity_id
_entity_poly.type
_entity_poly.pdbx_seq_one_letter_code
_entity_poly.pdbx_strand_id
1 'polypeptide(L)'
;MSDMNYNPLNTDGFEFVEYTAPDAKGIAALKDLFDKLGFTEVAKHKSKEAWLYKQNDIQFVINSQVGGQAEEFAKKHGPSVCGMAWRVADA
;
A
#
# COMPACT_ATOMS: atom_id res chain seq x y z
N MET A 1 23.49 3.61 -28.90
CA MET A 1 23.55 3.53 -27.42
C MET A 1 22.15 3.85 -26.91
N SER A 2 21.54 2.99 -26.10
CA SER A 2 20.26 3.29 -25.46
C SER A 2 20.44 4.45 -24.48
N ASP A 3 19.59 5.47 -24.59
CA ASP A 3 19.63 6.63 -23.70
C ASP A 3 19.24 6.17 -22.28
N MET A 4 20.16 6.30 -21.32
CA MET A 4 19.95 5.83 -19.94
C MET A 4 18.89 6.63 -19.17
N ASN A 5 18.39 7.74 -19.74
CA ASN A 5 17.35 8.59 -19.15
C ASN A 5 15.99 8.45 -19.83
N TYR A 6 15.76 7.38 -20.60
CA TYR A 6 14.47 7.15 -21.24
C TYR A 6 13.37 6.85 -20.20
N ASN A 7 12.52 7.84 -19.92
CA ASN A 7 11.36 7.75 -19.02
C ASN A 7 10.06 8.08 -19.77
N PRO A 8 9.49 7.13 -20.54
CA PRO A 8 8.34 7.42 -21.41
C PRO A 8 7.04 7.70 -20.65
N LEU A 9 6.94 7.21 -19.41
CA LEU A 9 5.77 7.40 -18.54
C LEU A 9 5.92 8.60 -17.61
N ASN A 10 7.05 9.31 -17.68
CA ASN A 10 7.39 10.40 -16.76
C ASN A 10 7.14 10.02 -15.29
N THR A 11 7.60 8.84 -14.88
CA THR A 11 7.49 8.39 -13.49
C THR A 11 8.33 9.27 -12.56
N ASP A 12 7.78 9.60 -11.39
CA ASP A 12 8.41 10.42 -10.34
C ASP A 12 8.40 9.67 -9.00
N GLY A 13 8.95 8.45 -9.02
CA GLY A 13 9.07 7.61 -7.84
C GLY A 13 7.76 7.00 -7.35
N PHE A 14 7.75 6.59 -6.09
CA PHE A 14 6.63 5.87 -5.47
C PHE A 14 5.59 6.82 -4.90
N GLU A 15 4.31 6.44 -5.06
CA GLU A 15 3.18 7.10 -4.41
C GLU A 15 2.81 6.37 -3.11
N PHE A 16 2.50 5.08 -3.18
CA PHE A 16 2.23 4.24 -2.01
C PHE A 16 2.53 2.75 -2.23
N VAL A 17 2.63 2.01 -1.14
CA VAL A 17 2.60 0.54 -1.11
C VAL A 17 1.36 0.07 -0.35
N GLU A 18 0.63 -0.89 -0.90
CA GLU A 18 -0.60 -1.43 -0.32
C GLU A 18 -0.38 -2.85 0.24
N TYR A 19 -0.73 -3.02 1.50
CA TYR A 19 -0.58 -4.23 2.30
C TYR A 19 -1.93 -4.83 2.65
N THR A 20 -1.96 -6.15 2.76
CA THR A 20 -3.15 -6.92 3.11
C THR A 20 -2.78 -8.09 4.01
N ALA A 21 -3.77 -8.67 4.69
CA ALA A 21 -3.63 -9.90 5.45
C ALA A 21 -4.94 -10.70 5.45
N PRO A 22 -4.89 -12.04 5.58
CA PRO A 22 -6.06 -12.90 5.38
C PRO A 22 -7.07 -12.84 6.53
N ASP A 23 -6.67 -12.34 7.70
CA ASP A 23 -7.51 -12.27 8.88
C ASP A 23 -7.25 -11.00 9.70
N ALA A 24 -8.15 -10.72 10.65
CA ALA A 24 -8.07 -9.55 11.51
C ALA A 24 -6.81 -9.51 12.38
N LYS A 25 -6.24 -10.68 12.73
CA LYS A 25 -5.00 -10.76 13.52
C LYS A 25 -3.80 -10.30 12.68
N GLY A 26 -3.73 -10.70 11.42
CA GLY A 26 -2.72 -10.25 10.47
C GLY A 26 -2.84 -8.76 10.17
N ILE A 27 -4.06 -8.23 10.02
CA ILE A 27 -4.29 -6.78 9.87
C ILE A 27 -3.82 -6.03 11.12
N ALA A 28 -4.16 -6.50 12.31
CA ALA A 28 -3.71 -5.88 13.56
C ALA A 28 -2.18 -5.93 13.71
N ALA A 29 -1.54 -7.02 13.30
CA ALA A 29 -0.08 -7.15 13.31
C ALA A 29 0.59 -6.18 12.33
N LEU A 30 0.00 -5.93 11.15
CA LEU A 30 0.50 -4.92 10.21
C LEU A 30 0.40 -3.50 10.79
N LYS A 31 -0.73 -3.18 11.44
CA LYS A 31 -0.91 -1.89 12.13
C LYS A 31 0.15 -1.67 13.22
N ASP A 32 0.31 -2.65 14.11
CA ASP A 32 1.32 -2.64 15.17
C ASP A 32 2.75 -2.54 14.62
N LEU A 33 3.05 -3.23 13.52
CA LEU A 33 4.34 -3.12 12.85
C LEU A 33 4.58 -1.69 12.33
N PHE A 34 3.60 -1.06 11.69
CA PHE A 34 3.76 0.28 11.12
C PHE A 34 3.90 1.34 12.20
N ASP A 35 3.15 1.23 13.30
CA ASP A 35 3.33 2.07 14.47
C ASP A 35 4.76 1.94 15.04
N LYS A 36 5.29 0.71 15.14
CA LYS A 36 6.66 0.45 15.60
C LYS A 36 7.74 0.95 14.64
N LEU A 37 7.43 1.02 13.34
CA LEU A 37 8.30 1.62 12.32
C LEU A 37 8.20 3.16 12.29
N GLY A 38 7.40 3.76 13.16
CA GLY A 38 7.25 5.22 13.28
C GLY A 38 6.28 5.84 12.26
N PHE A 39 5.42 5.03 11.64
CA PHE A 39 4.33 5.55 10.84
C PHE A 39 3.15 5.94 11.74
N THR A 40 2.33 6.86 11.24
CA THR A 40 1.09 7.28 11.90
C THR A 40 -0.09 6.98 11.00
N GLU A 41 -1.15 6.36 11.54
CA GLU A 41 -2.44 6.27 10.85
C GLU A 41 -3.03 7.69 10.71
N VAL A 42 -3.09 8.22 9.49
CA VAL A 42 -3.54 9.59 9.20
C VAL A 42 -4.95 9.66 8.63
N ALA A 43 -5.47 8.56 8.07
CA ALA A 43 -6.82 8.51 7.53
C ALA A 43 -7.37 7.08 7.45
N LYS A 44 -8.70 6.97 7.48
CA LYS A 44 -9.45 5.77 7.08
C LYS A 44 -10.27 6.09 5.83
N HIS A 45 -10.33 5.15 4.89
CA HIS A 45 -11.19 5.28 3.70
C HIS A 45 -12.67 5.40 4.12
N LYS A 46 -13.45 6.25 3.42
CA LYS A 46 -14.83 6.61 3.84
C LYS A 46 -15.80 5.44 3.89
N SER A 47 -15.61 4.45 3.02
CA SER A 47 -16.55 3.33 2.83
C SER A 47 -15.90 1.95 2.77
N LYS A 48 -14.57 1.87 2.84
CA LYS A 48 -13.83 0.61 2.73
C LYS A 48 -13.06 0.38 4.00
N GLU A 49 -12.79 -0.88 4.32
CA GLU A 49 -11.90 -1.24 5.43
C GLU A 49 -10.43 -1.10 5.02
N ALA A 50 -10.02 0.15 4.78
CA ALA A 50 -8.67 0.52 4.42
C ALA A 50 -8.19 1.77 5.17
N TRP A 51 -6.91 1.81 5.53
CA TRP A 51 -6.28 2.85 6.35
C TRP A 51 -4.98 3.33 5.71
N LEU A 52 -4.72 4.63 5.80
CA LEU A 52 -3.51 5.27 5.32
C LEU A 52 -2.57 5.54 6.50
N TYR A 53 -1.37 5.00 6.40
CA TYR A 53 -0.24 5.21 7.30
C TYR A 53 0.80 6.07 6.59
N LYS A 54 1.28 7.13 7.25
CA LYS A 54 2.21 8.09 6.65
C LYS A 54 3.41 8.38 7.55
N GLN A 55 4.58 8.50 6.94
CA GLN A 55 5.81 9.00 7.55
C GLN A 55 6.54 9.86 6.50
N ASN A 56 6.49 11.19 6.66
CA ASN A 56 6.93 12.14 5.62
C ASN A 56 6.28 11.82 4.26
N ASP A 57 7.06 11.60 3.20
CA ASP A 57 6.56 11.26 1.86
C ASP A 57 6.30 9.77 1.65
N ILE A 58 6.51 8.92 2.66
CA ILE A 58 6.25 7.48 2.56
C ILE A 58 4.79 7.22 2.95
N GLN A 59 4.06 6.53 2.07
CA GLN A 59 2.65 6.19 2.27
C GLN A 59 2.46 4.67 2.19
N PHE A 60 1.89 4.10 3.25
CA PHE A 60 1.43 2.72 3.29
C PHE A 60 -0.08 2.68 3.43
N VAL A 61 -0.71 1.83 2.64
CA VAL A 61 -2.14 1.53 2.76
C VAL A 61 -2.27 0.14 3.35
N ILE A 62 -3.04 -0.02 4.42
CA ILE A 62 -3.51 -1.34 4.86
C ILE A 62 -4.92 -1.51 4.33
N ASN A 63 -5.15 -2.56 3.54
CA ASN A 63 -6.45 -2.89 2.97
C ASN A 63 -6.92 -4.26 3.50
N SER A 64 -8.08 -4.24 4.15
CA SER A 64 -8.78 -5.43 4.65
C SER A 64 -10.21 -5.54 4.10
N GLN A 65 -10.48 -4.87 2.97
CA GLN A 65 -11.78 -4.88 2.34
C GLN A 65 -12.15 -6.32 1.94
N VAL A 66 -13.29 -6.78 2.46
CA VAL A 66 -13.89 -8.05 2.07
C VAL A 66 -14.44 -7.92 0.65
N GLY A 67 -14.18 -8.91 -0.18
CA GLY A 67 -14.53 -8.92 -1.60
C GLY A 67 -13.56 -8.07 -2.42
N GLY A 68 -12.81 -8.74 -3.29
CA GLY A 68 -11.92 -8.09 -4.27
C GLY A 68 -10.49 -8.61 -4.22
N GLN A 69 -9.63 -7.96 -4.99
CA GLN A 69 -8.26 -8.43 -5.24
C GLN A 69 -7.41 -8.53 -3.97
N ALA A 70 -7.50 -7.56 -3.04
CA ALA A 70 -6.67 -7.56 -1.83
C ALA A 70 -6.95 -8.78 -0.92
N GLU A 71 -8.22 -9.18 -0.78
CA GLU A 71 -8.61 -10.36 0.00
C GLU A 71 -8.17 -11.66 -0.70
N GLU A 72 -8.41 -11.77 -2.00
CA GLU A 72 -8.01 -12.94 -2.78
C GLU A 72 -6.49 -13.14 -2.79
N PHE A 73 -5.73 -12.04 -2.83
CA PHE A 73 -4.29 -12.06 -2.76
C PHE A 73 -3.82 -12.52 -1.38
N ALA A 74 -4.38 -11.95 -0.31
CA ALA A 74 -4.06 -12.31 1.06
C ALA A 74 -4.31 -13.79 1.37
N LYS A 75 -5.41 -14.37 0.85
CA LYS A 75 -5.71 -15.80 0.99
C LYS A 75 -4.63 -16.70 0.39
N LYS A 76 -3.96 -16.24 -0.68
CA LYS A 76 -2.91 -17.01 -1.38
C LYS A 76 -1.52 -16.80 -0.78
N HIS A 77 -1.25 -15.59 -0.30
CA HIS A 77 0.11 -15.16 0.05
C HIS A 77 0.32 -14.83 1.54
N GLY A 78 -0.74 -14.84 2.35
CA GLY A 78 -0.69 -14.40 3.74
C GLY A 78 -0.51 -12.87 3.85
N PRO A 79 -0.03 -12.37 5.00
CA PRO A 79 0.32 -10.96 5.17
C PRO A 79 1.38 -10.54 4.15
N SER A 80 1.02 -9.66 3.22
CA SER A 80 1.84 -9.35 2.05
C SER A 80 1.51 -8.00 1.42
N VAL A 81 2.37 -7.55 0.51
CA VAL A 81 2.11 -6.40 -0.38
C VAL A 81 1.25 -6.87 -1.55
N CYS A 82 0.04 -6.33 -1.70
CA CYS A 82 -0.89 -6.69 -2.77
C CYS A 82 -1.00 -5.64 -3.89
N GLY A 83 -0.42 -4.45 -3.69
CA GLY A 83 -0.46 -3.35 -4.64
C GLY A 83 0.66 -2.33 -4.43
N MET A 84 0.95 -1.57 -5.47
CA MET A 84 1.92 -0.48 -5.45
C MET A 84 1.51 0.58 -6.47
N ALA A 85 1.75 1.84 -6.14
CA ALA A 85 1.46 2.98 -7.01
C ALA A 85 2.70 3.81 -7.26
N TRP A 86 2.78 4.37 -8.47
CA TRP A 86 3.81 5.30 -8.90
C TRP A 86 3.20 6.66 -9.18
N ARG A 87 3.97 7.71 -8.94
CA ARG A 87 3.65 9.05 -9.43
C ARG A 87 3.99 9.12 -10.91
N VAL A 88 3.08 9.66 -11.71
CA VAL A 88 3.27 9.91 -13.14
C VAL A 88 2.73 11.30 -13.47
N ALA A 89 3.30 11.95 -14.49
CA ALA A 89 2.90 13.30 -14.86
C ALA A 89 1.46 13.38 -15.41
N ASP A 90 1.01 12.33 -16.10
CA ASP A 90 -0.32 12.22 -16.69
C ASP A 90 -0.76 10.74 -16.65
N ALA A 91 -1.90 10.44 -16.04
CA ALA A 91 -2.33 9.10 -15.59
C ALA A 91 -3.57 8.57 -16.33
#